data_AF-A0AAW8FPJ7-F1
#
_entry.id   AF-A0AAW8FPJ7-F1
#
_cell.length_a   1.000
_cell.length_b   1.000
_cell.length_c   1.000
_cell.angle_alpha   90.00
_cell.angle_beta   90.00
_cell.angle_gamma   90.00
#
_symmetry.space_group_name_H-M   'P 1'
#
loop_
_entity.id
_entity.type
_entity.pdbx_description
1 polymer ?
#
loop_
_entity_poly.entity_id
_entity_poly.type
_entity_poly.pdbx_seq_one_letter_code
_entity_poly.pdbx_strand_id
1 'polypeptide(L)'
;MTNAKQRIVLAPGVTSDDIQRFAWDLDWNAVDAGDLAADVVVDVWTTVDGRTEIRSVEDRPIALFYFTVHGDNRDRVIGEIEEACPVWHFEDAVAAMGRASSRDEKLVAVYAAALSATSDDRQEEISLLRSLAQDSDPALRQAVLVATGYLGWPELISLVEEIGQNDPEEFIRHNSAILLEGFHRFGTD
;
A
#
# COMPACT_ATOMS: atom_id res chain seq x y z
N MET A 1 20.75 -10.24 6.92
CA MET A 1 19.70 -9.21 6.80
C MET A 1 18.52 -9.87 6.14
N THR A 2 17.34 -9.82 6.74
CA THR A 2 16.12 -10.36 6.16
C THR A 2 15.86 -9.66 4.83
N ASN A 3 15.68 -10.44 3.76
CA ASN A 3 15.35 -9.95 2.43
C ASN A 3 13.87 -9.52 2.42
N ALA A 4 13.54 -8.54 3.27
CA ALA A 4 12.17 -8.08 3.45
C ALA A 4 11.76 -7.26 2.22
N LYS A 5 10.58 -7.57 1.70
CA LYS A 5 9.94 -6.82 0.62
C LYS A 5 9.67 -5.39 1.09
N GLN A 6 10.04 -4.39 0.29
CA GLN A 6 9.75 -2.99 0.57
C GLN A 6 8.78 -2.44 -0.48
N ARG A 7 7.82 -1.63 -0.02
CA ARG A 7 6.86 -0.91 -0.87
C ARG A 7 7.32 0.52 -1.09
N ILE A 8 7.03 1.05 -2.28
CA ILE A 8 7.33 2.44 -2.65
C ILE A 8 6.08 2.98 -3.33
N VAL A 9 5.38 3.92 -2.71
CA VAL A 9 4.15 4.48 -3.26
C VAL A 9 4.49 5.60 -4.22
N LEU A 10 3.92 5.59 -5.43
CA LEU A 10 4.14 6.65 -6.40
C LEU A 10 3.20 7.82 -6.12
N ALA A 11 3.69 9.04 -6.31
CA ALA A 11 2.86 10.21 -6.12
C ALA A 11 1.73 10.25 -7.18
N PRO A 12 0.59 10.88 -6.88
CA PRO A 12 -0.50 11.04 -7.84
C PRO A 12 -0.04 11.67 -9.16
N GLY A 13 -0.50 11.09 -10.26
CA GLY A 13 -0.18 11.56 -11.61
C GLY A 13 0.94 10.80 -12.31
N VAL A 14 1.68 9.93 -11.61
CA VAL A 14 2.58 8.96 -12.26
C VAL A 14 1.75 7.90 -12.98
N THR A 15 2.11 7.59 -14.23
CA THR A 15 1.37 6.66 -15.10
C THR A 15 2.17 5.37 -15.41
N SER A 16 1.48 4.34 -15.91
CA SER A 16 2.17 3.13 -16.41
C SER A 16 3.18 3.43 -17.53
N ASP A 17 2.90 4.43 -18.38
CA ASP A 17 3.83 4.86 -19.43
C ASP A 17 5.11 5.48 -18.85
N ASP A 18 4.99 6.22 -17.75
CA ASP A 18 6.16 6.76 -17.03
C ASP A 18 6.98 5.63 -16.41
N ILE A 19 6.31 4.64 -15.82
CA ILE A 19 6.93 3.43 -15.26
C ILE A 19 7.70 2.66 -16.33
N GLN A 20 7.08 2.39 -17.47
CA GLN A 20 7.74 1.69 -18.58
C GLN A 20 8.94 2.47 -19.08
N ARG A 21 8.81 3.80 -19.22
CA ARG A 21 9.91 4.65 -19.68
C ARG A 21 11.14 4.53 -18.78
N PHE A 22 10.98 4.72 -17.46
CA PHE A 22 12.15 4.67 -16.60
C PHE A 22 12.66 3.25 -16.36
N ALA A 23 11.79 2.22 -16.40
CA ALA A 23 12.23 0.83 -16.36
C ALA A 23 13.18 0.51 -17.53
N TRP A 24 12.90 1.06 -18.73
CA TRP A 24 13.83 1.00 -19.86
C TRP A 24 15.11 1.79 -19.62
N ASP A 25 15.03 3.01 -19.09
CA ASP A 25 16.21 3.83 -18.81
C ASP A 25 17.15 3.20 -17.75
N LEU A 26 16.60 2.36 -16.86
CA LEU A 26 17.32 1.62 -15.82
C LEU A 26 17.76 0.20 -16.26
N ASP A 27 17.60 -0.15 -17.54
CA ASP A 27 17.91 -1.47 -18.10
C ASP A 27 17.22 -2.64 -17.36
N TRP A 28 16.00 -2.43 -16.86
CA TRP A 28 15.24 -3.53 -16.25
C TRP A 28 14.70 -4.49 -17.30
N ASN A 29 14.77 -5.79 -16.99
CA ASN A 29 14.25 -6.85 -17.84
C ASN A 29 12.79 -7.15 -17.47
N ALA A 30 11.88 -6.99 -18.42
CA ALA A 30 10.50 -7.45 -18.28
C ALA A 30 10.45 -8.98 -18.17
N VAL A 31 9.80 -9.48 -17.12
CA VAL A 31 9.60 -10.91 -16.87
C VAL A 31 8.16 -11.31 -17.14
N ASP A 32 7.20 -10.50 -16.68
CA ASP A 32 5.77 -10.74 -16.85
C ASP A 32 5.02 -9.42 -16.99
N ALA A 33 3.95 -9.44 -17.78
CA ALA A 33 3.09 -8.28 -17.99
C ALA A 33 1.70 -8.58 -17.40
N GLY A 34 1.19 -7.65 -16.61
CA GLY A 34 -0.07 -7.82 -15.90
C GLY A 34 -1.28 -7.89 -16.84
N ASP A 35 -2.32 -8.57 -16.39
CA ASP A 35 -3.61 -8.56 -17.09
C ASP A 35 -4.30 -7.20 -16.90
N LEU A 36 -4.37 -6.41 -17.97
CA LEU A 36 -5.01 -5.09 -17.97
C LEU A 36 -6.50 -5.14 -17.63
N ALA A 37 -7.15 -6.30 -17.76
CA ALA A 37 -8.55 -6.51 -17.39
C ALA A 37 -8.74 -6.78 -15.88
N ALA A 38 -7.66 -7.04 -15.13
CA ALA A 38 -7.72 -7.23 -13.69
C ALA A 38 -7.92 -5.91 -12.93
N ASP A 39 -8.48 -5.99 -11.73
CA ASP A 39 -8.59 -4.84 -10.82
C ASP A 39 -7.22 -4.41 -10.27
N VAL A 40 -6.31 -5.38 -10.14
CA VAL A 40 -4.91 -5.16 -9.73
C VAL A 40 -4.02 -5.64 -10.87
N VAL A 41 -3.37 -4.70 -11.56
CA VAL A 41 -2.42 -5.00 -12.63
C VAL A 41 -1.02 -5.08 -12.03
N VAL A 42 -0.29 -6.16 -12.31
CA VAL A 42 1.06 -6.37 -11.79
C VAL A 42 2.02 -6.67 -12.93
N ASP A 43 2.94 -5.75 -13.20
CA ASP A 43 4.07 -6.00 -14.09
C ASP A 43 5.27 -6.44 -13.26
N VAL A 44 5.98 -7.48 -13.72
CA VAL A 44 7.15 -8.03 -13.04
C VAL A 44 8.40 -7.75 -13.87
N TRP A 45 9.37 -7.14 -13.22
CA TRP A 45 10.66 -6.76 -13.76
C TRP A 45 11.79 -7.33 -12.92
N THR A 46 12.98 -7.43 -13.50
CA THR A 46 14.21 -7.78 -12.79
C THR A 46 15.36 -6.89 -13.20
N THR A 47 16.30 -6.66 -12.30
CA THR A 47 17.58 -6.02 -12.64
C THR A 47 18.36 -6.85 -13.67
N VAL A 48 19.31 -6.23 -14.38
CA VAL A 48 20.17 -6.92 -15.37
C VAL A 48 20.87 -8.15 -14.80
N ASP A 49 21.30 -8.10 -13.54
CA ASP A 49 21.95 -9.21 -12.84
C ASP A 49 20.98 -10.29 -12.32
N GLY A 50 19.67 -10.07 -12.47
CA GLY A 50 18.59 -10.96 -12.02
C GLY A 50 18.46 -11.09 -10.50
N ARG A 51 19.14 -10.23 -9.72
CA ARG A 51 19.21 -10.36 -8.25
C ARG A 51 18.14 -9.59 -7.50
N THR A 52 17.42 -8.71 -8.18
CA THR A 52 16.34 -7.92 -7.59
C THR A 52 15.11 -8.00 -8.49
N GLU A 53 14.01 -8.43 -7.89
CA GLU A 53 12.68 -8.41 -8.49
C GLU A 53 12.01 -7.09 -8.14
N ILE A 54 11.40 -6.47 -9.14
CA ILE A 54 10.59 -5.26 -9.01
C ILE A 54 9.20 -5.60 -9.54
N ARG A 55 8.18 -5.39 -8.72
CA ARG A 55 6.79 -5.48 -9.18
C ARG A 55 6.20 -4.10 -9.21
N SER A 56 5.76 -3.64 -10.37
CA SER A 56 4.89 -2.47 -10.51
C SER A 56 3.45 -2.92 -10.25
N VAL A 57 2.75 -2.27 -9.34
CA VAL A 57 1.36 -2.59 -9.00
C VAL A 57 0.49 -1.38 -9.24
N GLU A 58 -0.49 -1.53 -10.14
CA GLU A 58 -1.62 -0.61 -10.27
C GLU A 58 -2.81 -1.22 -9.53
N ASP A 59 -3.11 -0.67 -8.36
CA ASP A 59 -4.22 -1.12 -7.51
C ASP A 59 -5.40 -0.16 -7.67
N ARG A 60 -6.24 -0.45 -8.66
CA ARG A 60 -7.37 0.41 -9.06
C ARG A 60 -8.41 0.61 -7.95
N PRO A 61 -8.75 -0.42 -7.13
CA PRO A 61 -9.65 -0.24 -5.99
C PRO A 61 -9.24 0.87 -5.00
N ILE A 62 -7.94 1.08 -4.80
CA ILE A 62 -7.41 2.14 -3.92
C ILE A 62 -6.85 3.35 -4.70
N ALA A 63 -6.92 3.32 -6.03
CA ALA A 63 -6.43 4.33 -6.95
C ALA A 63 -4.95 4.70 -6.73
N LEU A 64 -4.09 3.71 -6.45
CA LEU A 64 -2.66 3.91 -6.22
C LEU A 64 -1.80 3.06 -7.15
N PHE A 65 -0.64 3.64 -7.51
CA PHE A 65 0.48 2.93 -8.09
C PHE A 65 1.57 2.78 -7.04
N TYR A 66 2.15 1.61 -6.93
CA TYR A 66 3.29 1.39 -6.05
C TYR A 66 4.20 0.29 -6.58
N PHE A 67 5.47 0.35 -6.20
CA PHE A 67 6.39 -0.75 -6.41
C PHE A 67 6.44 -1.64 -5.19
N THR A 68 6.76 -2.91 -5.45
CA THR A 68 7.34 -3.77 -4.43
C THR A 68 8.70 -4.26 -4.89
N VAL A 69 9.73 -4.06 -4.08
CA VAL A 69 11.12 -4.41 -4.40
C VAL A 69 11.63 -5.47 -3.43
N HIS A 70 12.25 -6.51 -3.96
CA HIS A 70 12.80 -7.61 -3.20
C HIS A 70 14.08 -8.15 -3.85
N GLY A 71 15.15 -8.33 -3.08
CA GLY A 71 16.44 -8.82 -3.60
C GLY A 71 17.67 -8.16 -2.99
N ASP A 72 18.84 -8.56 -3.49
CA ASP A 72 20.14 -8.17 -2.93
C ASP A 72 20.45 -6.68 -3.13
N ASN A 73 19.95 -6.07 -4.21
CA ASN A 73 20.21 -4.67 -4.55
C ASN A 73 19.01 -3.77 -4.24
N ARG A 74 18.09 -4.21 -3.36
CA ARG A 74 16.83 -3.52 -3.04
C ARG A 74 17.02 -2.03 -2.75
N ASP A 75 17.91 -1.66 -1.84
CA ASP A 75 18.09 -0.27 -1.42
C ASP A 75 18.62 0.63 -2.54
N ARG A 76 19.48 0.07 -3.42
CA ARG A 76 19.94 0.77 -4.62
C ARG A 76 18.79 1.02 -5.59
N VAL A 77 17.99 -0.02 -5.86
CA VAL A 77 16.85 0.05 -6.79
C VAL A 77 15.79 1.04 -6.27
N ILE A 78 15.55 1.08 -4.95
CA ILE A 78 14.69 2.10 -4.34
C ILE A 78 15.22 3.50 -4.63
N GLY A 79 16.51 3.77 -4.40
CA GLY A 79 17.10 5.08 -4.71
C GLY A 79 16.99 5.45 -6.19
N GLU A 80 17.17 4.49 -7.10
CA GLU A 80 16.97 4.70 -8.55
C GLU A 80 15.51 5.07 -8.89
N ILE A 81 14.52 4.44 -8.22
CA ILE A 81 13.09 4.77 -8.37
C ILE A 81 12.79 6.18 -7.87
N GLU A 82 13.29 6.54 -6.68
CA GLU A 82 13.08 7.85 -6.05
C GLU A 82 13.71 8.99 -6.86
N GLU A 83 14.84 8.74 -7.52
CA GLU A 83 15.48 9.69 -8.43
C GLU A 83 14.70 9.83 -9.75
N ALA A 84 14.10 8.74 -10.25
CA ALA A 84 13.43 8.70 -11.54
C ALA A 84 11.99 9.23 -11.51
N CYS A 85 11.29 9.09 -10.39
CA CYS A 85 9.89 9.49 -10.29
C CYS A 85 9.49 10.02 -8.91
N PRO A 86 8.51 10.94 -8.84
CA PRO A 86 7.98 11.39 -7.56
C PRO A 86 7.32 10.24 -6.79
N VAL A 87 7.76 10.05 -5.54
CA VAL A 87 7.20 9.07 -4.60
C VAL A 87 6.49 9.77 -3.45
N TRP A 88 5.62 9.04 -2.77
CA TRP A 88 5.08 9.44 -1.48
C TRP A 88 5.75 8.63 -0.38
N HIS A 89 6.41 9.34 0.53
CA HIS A 89 6.79 8.79 1.82
C HIS A 89 5.61 8.82 2.79
N PHE A 90 5.74 8.11 3.92
CA PHE A 90 4.72 8.07 4.96
C PHE A 90 4.27 9.46 5.41
N GLU A 91 5.22 10.36 5.69
CA GLU A 91 4.94 11.73 6.09
C GLU A 91 4.19 12.54 5.02
N ASP A 92 4.47 12.30 3.74
CA ASP A 92 3.77 12.97 2.63
C ASP A 92 2.30 12.55 2.59
N ALA A 93 2.03 11.25 2.75
CA ALA A 93 0.69 10.70 2.76
C ALA A 93 -0.13 11.20 3.97
N VAL A 94 0.48 11.23 5.17
CA VAL A 94 -0.14 11.80 6.37
C VAL A 94 -0.43 13.30 6.17
N ALA A 95 0.53 14.06 5.63
CA ALA A 95 0.34 15.47 5.32
C ALA A 95 -0.73 15.71 4.24
N ALA A 96 -0.86 14.81 3.26
CA ALA A 96 -1.91 14.85 2.24
C ALA A 96 -3.29 14.62 2.87
N MET A 97 -3.40 13.70 3.82
CA MET A 97 -4.66 13.43 4.53
C MET A 97 -5.19 14.67 5.27
N GLY A 98 -4.31 15.46 5.88
CA GLY A 98 -4.67 16.72 6.56
C GLY A 98 -5.04 17.87 5.60
N ARG A 99 -4.60 17.79 4.34
CA ARG A 99 -4.87 18.78 3.30
C ARG A 99 -6.03 18.40 2.37
N ALA A 100 -6.49 17.16 2.45
CA ALA A 100 -7.54 16.62 1.60
C ALA A 100 -8.81 17.49 1.67
N SER A 101 -9.28 17.90 0.50
CA SER A 101 -10.46 18.74 0.32
C SER A 101 -11.72 17.92 0.00
N SER A 102 -11.52 16.65 -0.36
CA SER A 102 -12.59 15.70 -0.65
C SER A 102 -12.39 14.39 0.11
N ARG A 103 -13.48 13.62 0.22
CA ARG A 103 -13.44 12.27 0.79
C ARG A 103 -12.50 11.35 0.01
N ASP A 104 -12.54 11.40 -1.31
CA ASP A 104 -11.77 10.51 -2.17
C ASP A 104 -10.26 10.81 -2.05
N GLU A 105 -9.87 12.09 -1.98
CA GLU A 105 -8.49 12.49 -1.67
C GLU A 105 -8.03 11.96 -0.30
N LYS A 106 -8.90 12.03 0.71
CA LYS A 106 -8.60 11.53 2.06
C LYS A 106 -8.43 10.01 2.06
N LEU A 107 -9.28 9.27 1.34
CA LEU A 107 -9.19 7.82 1.19
C LEU A 107 -7.86 7.39 0.54
N VAL A 108 -7.49 8.04 -0.57
CA VAL A 108 -6.22 7.77 -1.26
C VAL A 108 -5.03 8.03 -0.32
N ALA A 109 -5.07 9.11 0.47
CA ALA A 109 -4.02 9.42 1.43
C ALA A 109 -3.93 8.38 2.57
N VAL A 110 -5.06 7.83 3.05
CA VAL A 110 -5.07 6.73 4.04
C VAL A 110 -4.39 5.48 3.49
N TYR A 111 -4.73 5.07 2.26
CA TYR A 111 -4.11 3.90 1.65
C TYR A 111 -2.63 4.10 1.35
N ALA A 112 -2.25 5.32 0.93
CA ALA A 112 -0.86 5.66 0.71
C ALA A 112 -0.04 5.61 2.01
N ALA A 113 -0.59 6.10 3.12
CA ALA A 113 0.07 6.02 4.43
C ALA A 113 0.32 4.56 4.81
N ALA A 114 -0.70 3.70 4.70
CA ALA A 114 -0.56 2.27 5.00
C ALA A 114 0.44 1.55 4.08
N LEU A 115 0.50 1.89 2.80
CA LEU A 115 1.42 1.26 1.84
C LEU A 115 2.87 1.75 1.96
N SER A 116 3.07 2.99 2.39
CA SER A 116 4.40 3.60 2.57
C SER A 116 4.97 3.41 3.98
N ALA A 117 4.14 3.05 4.96
CA ALA A 117 4.55 2.84 6.35
C ALA A 117 5.60 1.72 6.47
N THR A 118 6.65 2.01 7.23
CA THR A 118 7.71 1.08 7.60
C THR A 118 7.58 0.64 9.06
N SER A 119 8.53 -0.16 9.54
CA SER A 119 8.57 -0.54 10.96
C SER A 119 8.80 0.65 11.90
N ASP A 120 9.45 1.71 11.41
CA ASP A 120 9.72 2.91 12.21
C ASP A 120 8.44 3.76 12.38
N ASP A 121 7.54 3.70 11.39
CA ASP A 121 6.26 4.44 11.38
C ASP A 121 5.14 3.70 12.15
N ARG A 122 5.40 2.45 12.58
CA ARG A 122 4.38 1.51 13.08
C ARG A 122 3.45 2.07 14.15
N GLN A 123 4.02 2.76 15.13
CA GLN A 123 3.24 3.34 16.24
C GLN A 123 2.38 4.51 15.80
N GLU A 124 2.88 5.34 14.88
CA GLU A 124 2.16 6.48 14.36
C GLU A 124 1.01 6.02 13.47
N GLU A 125 1.26 5.09 12.55
CA GLU A 125 0.23 4.53 11.67
C GLU A 125 -0.87 3.80 12.45
N ILE A 126 -0.52 3.00 13.47
CA ILE A 126 -1.55 2.40 14.35
C ILE A 126 -2.40 3.48 15.02
N SER A 127 -1.79 4.56 15.48
CA SER A 127 -2.52 5.67 16.12
C SER A 127 -3.43 6.39 15.14
N LEU A 128 -2.97 6.60 13.91
CA LEU A 128 -3.74 7.18 12.81
C LEU A 128 -4.98 6.33 12.49
N LEU A 129 -4.79 5.02 12.30
CA LEU A 129 -5.87 4.08 11.99
C LEU A 129 -6.89 3.99 13.13
N ARG A 130 -6.46 4.01 14.39
CA ARG A 130 -7.38 4.07 15.54
C ARG A 130 -8.22 5.34 15.55
N SER A 131 -7.62 6.48 15.22
CA SER A 131 -8.37 7.73 15.09
C SER A 131 -9.39 7.66 13.95
N LEU A 132 -9.01 7.12 12.79
CA LEU A 132 -9.89 6.98 11.62
C LEU A 132 -11.01 5.97 11.83
N ALA A 133 -10.81 4.95 12.66
CA ALA A 133 -11.84 3.99 13.03
C ALA A 133 -13.01 4.64 13.80
N GLN A 134 -12.82 5.84 14.33
CA GLN A 134 -13.85 6.63 15.00
C GLN A 134 -14.45 7.73 14.12
N ASP A 135 -14.06 7.81 12.84
CA ASP A 135 -14.56 8.82 11.91
C ASP A 135 -16.05 8.60 11.63
N SER A 136 -16.81 9.70 11.53
CA SER A 136 -18.23 9.67 11.20
C SER A 136 -18.50 9.10 9.81
N ASP A 137 -17.56 9.23 8.87
CA ASP A 137 -17.69 8.71 7.52
C ASP A 137 -17.43 7.20 7.48
N PRO A 138 -18.44 6.36 7.14
CA PRO A 138 -18.26 4.91 7.06
C PRO A 138 -17.24 4.49 5.99
N ALA A 139 -17.00 5.28 4.95
CA ALA A 139 -15.98 4.98 3.95
C ALA A 139 -14.56 5.03 4.55
N LEU A 140 -14.28 5.98 5.45
CA LEU A 140 -12.99 6.07 6.14
C LEU A 140 -12.80 4.94 7.15
N ARG A 141 -13.85 4.54 7.86
CA ARG A 141 -13.80 3.36 8.73
C ARG A 141 -13.58 2.06 7.96
N GLN A 142 -14.21 1.93 6.79
CA GLN A 142 -13.93 0.81 5.87
C GLN A 142 -12.49 0.84 5.35
N ALA A 143 -11.94 2.03 5.07
CA ALA A 143 -10.55 2.18 4.64
C ALA A 143 -9.55 1.70 5.70
N VAL A 144 -9.87 1.83 7.00
CA VAL A 144 -9.04 1.26 8.08
C VAL A 144 -8.91 -0.25 7.96
N LEU A 145 -9.98 -0.97 7.61
CA LEU A 145 -9.92 -2.42 7.40
C LEU A 145 -9.02 -2.78 6.22
N VAL A 146 -9.18 -2.08 5.10
CA VAL A 146 -8.37 -2.29 3.89
C VAL A 146 -6.89 -2.00 4.16
N ALA A 147 -6.58 -0.86 4.78
CA ALA A 147 -5.23 -0.47 5.20
C ALA A 147 -4.59 -1.53 6.11
N THR A 148 -5.35 -2.02 7.09
CA THR A 148 -4.91 -3.09 7.99
C THR A 148 -4.54 -4.38 7.24
N GLY A 149 -5.29 -4.72 6.19
CA GLY A 149 -4.98 -5.86 5.32
C GLY A 149 -3.63 -5.72 4.58
N TYR A 150 -3.25 -4.51 4.15
CA TYR A 150 -1.95 -4.29 3.53
C TYR A 150 -0.79 -4.34 4.54
N LEU A 151 -1.00 -3.83 5.74
CA LEU A 151 0.03 -3.77 6.79
C LEU A 151 0.31 -5.16 7.38
N GLY A 152 -0.73 -5.97 7.59
CA GLY A 152 -0.60 -7.31 8.16
C GLY A 152 -0.09 -7.33 9.60
N TRP A 153 -0.10 -6.21 10.32
CA TRP A 153 0.48 -6.12 11.66
C TRP A 153 -0.43 -6.75 12.74
N PRO A 154 0.08 -7.64 13.60
CA PRO A 154 -0.71 -8.29 14.64
C PRO A 154 -1.44 -7.33 15.60
N GLU A 155 -0.85 -6.17 15.89
CA GLU A 155 -1.40 -5.17 16.82
C GLU A 155 -2.73 -4.59 16.33
N LEU A 156 -2.98 -4.63 15.02
CA LEU A 156 -4.21 -4.13 14.41
C LEU A 156 -5.37 -5.14 14.51
N ILE A 157 -5.12 -6.41 14.85
CA ILE A 157 -6.18 -7.42 14.99
C ILE A 157 -7.23 -6.95 16.01
N SER A 158 -6.79 -6.44 17.15
CA SER A 158 -7.69 -5.91 18.20
C SER A 158 -8.59 -4.78 17.70
N LEU A 159 -8.07 -3.92 16.82
CA LEU A 159 -8.83 -2.83 16.21
C LEU A 159 -9.89 -3.38 15.24
N VAL A 160 -9.53 -4.36 14.42
CA VAL A 160 -10.46 -5.01 13.49
C VAL A 160 -11.59 -5.72 14.24
N GLU A 161 -11.28 -6.44 15.33
CA GLU A 161 -12.28 -7.05 16.21
C GLU A 161 -13.24 -6.02 16.81
N GLU A 162 -12.72 -4.89 17.31
CA GLU A 162 -13.53 -3.80 17.87
C GLU A 162 -14.49 -3.22 16.83
N ILE A 163 -14.00 -2.95 15.61
CA ILE A 163 -14.82 -2.49 14.48
C ILE A 163 -15.90 -3.55 14.15
N GLY A 164 -15.52 -4.83 14.11
CA GLY A 164 -16.43 -5.93 13.79
C GLY A 164 -17.60 -6.07 14.76
N GLN A 165 -17.37 -5.75 16.04
CA GLN A 165 -18.38 -5.85 17.09
C GLN A 165 -19.26 -4.60 17.20
N ASN A 166 -18.69 -3.42 16.96
CA ASN A 166 -19.30 -2.16 17.40
C ASN A 166 -19.66 -1.19 16.26
N ASP A 167 -19.18 -1.38 15.03
CA ASP A 167 -19.47 -0.44 13.94
C ASP A 167 -20.99 -0.40 13.67
N PRO A 168 -21.62 0.78 13.52
CA PRO A 168 -23.04 0.88 13.22
C PRO A 168 -23.41 0.26 11.86
N GLU A 169 -22.49 0.25 10.89
CA GLU A 169 -22.75 -0.22 9.53
C GLU A 169 -22.52 -1.73 9.41
N GLU A 170 -23.53 -2.45 8.92
CA GLU A 170 -23.48 -3.91 8.79
C GLU A 170 -22.38 -4.38 7.83
N PHE A 171 -22.19 -3.68 6.71
CA PHE A 171 -21.19 -4.06 5.73
C PHE A 171 -19.75 -3.94 6.28
N ILE A 172 -19.49 -2.97 7.17
CA ILE A 172 -18.18 -2.81 7.81
C ILE A 172 -17.94 -3.94 8.81
N ARG A 173 -18.96 -4.29 9.61
CA ARG A 173 -18.87 -5.45 10.52
C ARG A 173 -18.61 -6.75 9.75
N HIS A 174 -19.29 -6.94 8.62
CA HIS A 174 -19.10 -8.10 7.74
C HIS A 174 -17.68 -8.15 7.16
N ASN A 175 -17.18 -7.03 6.63
CA ASN A 175 -15.83 -6.96 6.06
C ASN A 175 -14.73 -7.18 7.11
N SER A 176 -14.95 -6.71 8.35
CA SER A 176 -14.07 -7.01 9.48
C SER A 176 -13.98 -8.53 9.73
N ALA A 177 -15.13 -9.23 9.72
CA ALA A 177 -15.14 -10.68 9.90
C ALA A 177 -14.37 -11.42 8.79
N ILE A 178 -14.51 -10.99 7.52
CA ILE A 178 -13.74 -11.54 6.39
C ILE A 178 -12.24 -11.34 6.60
N LEU A 179 -11.83 -10.13 7.01
CA LEU A 179 -10.42 -9.81 7.23
C LEU A 179 -9.83 -10.66 8.36
N LEU A 180 -10.55 -10.83 9.47
CA LEU A 180 -10.13 -11.69 10.58
C LEU A 180 -10.00 -13.15 10.16
N GLU A 181 -10.93 -13.68 9.35
CA GLU A 181 -10.79 -15.02 8.78
C GLU A 181 -9.50 -15.14 7.95
N GLY A 182 -9.20 -14.11 7.14
CA GLY A 182 -7.95 -14.01 6.39
C GLY A 182 -6.72 -14.12 7.30
N PHE A 183 -6.66 -13.34 8.38
CA PHE A 183 -5.55 -13.39 9.34
C PHE A 183 -5.42 -14.75 10.03
N HIS A 184 -6.53 -15.41 10.39
CA HIS A 184 -6.47 -16.74 10.97
C HIS A 184 -5.92 -17.79 10.01
N ARG A 185 -6.24 -17.67 8.71
CA ARG A 185 -5.89 -18.66 7.70
C ARG A 185 -4.46 -18.51 7.20
N PHE A 186 -4.00 -17.28 7.02
CA PHE A 186 -2.71 -16.98 6.37
C PHE A 186 -1.66 -16.41 7.31
N GLY A 187 -2.05 -16.04 8.54
CA GLY A 187 -1.18 -15.38 9.50
C GLY A 187 -1.15 -13.87 9.31
N THR A 188 -0.32 -13.24 10.13
CA THR A 188 0.06 -11.83 10.05
C THR A 188 1.56 -11.78 9.74
N ASP A 189 1.98 -10.79 8.97
CA ASP A 189 3.38 -10.63 8.52
C ASP A 189 4.27 -10.03 9.64
#